data_AF-A0A3B9BLM9-F1
#
_entry.id   AF-A0A3B9BLM9-F1
#
_cell.length_a   1.000
_cell.length_b   1.000
_cell.length_c   1.000
_cell.angle_alpha   90.00
_cell.angle_beta   90.00
_cell.angle_gamma   90.00
#
_symmetry.space_group_name_H-M   'P 1'
#
loop_
_entity.id
_entity.type
_entity.pdbx_description
1 polymer ?
#
loop_
_entity_poly.entity_id
_entity_poly.type
_entity_poly.pdbx_seq_one_letter_code
_entity_poly.pdbx_strand_id
1 'polypeptide(L)' 'VVSPTELLRVVRRFGSQGMSIQRYKGLGEMNPAQLWETTLDPEVRSLLQVQIEHADTADDLFSQ' A
#
# COMPACT_ATOMS: atom_id res chain seq x y z
N VAL A 1 -4.53 -33.07 2.34
CA VAL A 1 -5.01 -31.97 1.47
C VAL A 1 -6.20 -32.52 0.72
N VAL A 2 -7.41 -32.20 1.19
CA VAL A 2 -8.64 -32.84 0.71
C VAL A 2 -9.43 -31.88 -0.21
N SER A 3 -9.05 -30.60 -0.29
CA SER A 3 -9.62 -29.60 -1.21
C SER A 3 -8.58 -28.58 -1.70
N PRO A 4 -8.71 -28.02 -2.93
CA PRO A 4 -7.84 -26.94 -3.41
C PRO A 4 -7.74 -25.73 -2.46
N THR A 5 -8.79 -25.42 -1.74
CA THR A 5 -8.79 -24.33 -0.73
C THR A 5 -7.86 -24.63 0.44
N GLU A 6 -7.74 -25.91 0.83
CA GLU A 6 -6.81 -26.32 1.88
C GLU A 6 -5.37 -26.22 1.43
N LEU A 7 -5.08 -26.60 0.17
CA LEU A 7 -3.75 -26.44 -0.41
C LEU A 7 -3.32 -24.97 -0.37
N LEU A 8 -4.20 -24.06 -0.82
CA LEU A 8 -3.92 -22.63 -0.79
C LEU A 8 -3.64 -22.12 0.63
N ARG A 9 -4.41 -22.58 1.62
CA ARG A 9 -4.20 -22.20 3.02
C ARG A 9 -2.84 -22.67 3.54
N VAL A 10 -2.46 -23.91 3.23
CA VAL A 10 -1.18 -24.49 3.63
C VAL A 10 -0.02 -23.72 2.96
N VAL A 11 -0.10 -23.48 1.66
CA VAL A 11 0.92 -22.71 0.92
C VAL A 11 1.06 -21.30 1.47
N ARG A 12 -0.04 -20.58 1.72
CA ARG A 12 -0.01 -19.25 2.33
C ARG A 12 0.62 -19.27 3.71
N ARG A 13 0.25 -20.24 4.55
CA ARG A 13 0.81 -20.40 5.91
C ARG A 13 2.33 -20.57 5.86
N PHE A 14 2.83 -21.48 5.01
CA PHE A 14 4.27 -21.70 4.86
C PHE A 14 4.97 -20.46 4.28
N GLY A 15 4.38 -19.81 3.27
CA GLY A 15 4.93 -18.61 2.66
C GLY A 15 5.05 -17.42 3.62
N SER A 16 4.14 -17.30 4.58
CA SER A 16 4.16 -16.20 5.57
C SER A 16 4.96 -16.52 6.85
N GLN A 17 5.49 -17.74 7.01
CA GLN A 17 6.22 -18.11 8.21
C GLN A 17 7.49 -17.25 8.38
N GLY A 18 7.61 -16.59 9.54
CA GLY A 18 8.75 -15.73 9.87
C GLY A 18 8.68 -14.32 9.26
N MET A 19 7.65 -14.00 8.48
CA MET A 19 7.47 -12.66 7.94
C MET A 19 6.86 -11.72 8.99
N SER A 20 7.48 -10.56 9.19
CA SER A 20 6.87 -9.43 9.87
C SER A 20 6.30 -8.46 8.83
N ILE A 21 5.05 -8.03 9.00
CA ILE A 21 4.39 -7.11 8.09
C ILE A 21 4.16 -5.79 8.83
N GLN A 22 4.74 -4.72 8.29
CA GLN A 22 4.49 -3.36 8.76
C GLN A 22 3.65 -2.61 7.72
N ARG A 23 2.52 -2.05 8.17
CA ARG A 23 1.67 -1.18 7.36
C ARG A 23 1.85 0.25 7.85
N TYR A 24 2.52 1.07 7.06
CA TYR A 24 2.66 2.51 7.29
C TYR A 24 1.30 3.20 7.15
N LYS A 25 0.83 3.87 8.21
CA LYS A 25 -0.44 4.64 8.18
C LYS A 25 -0.20 6.14 8.08
N GLY A 26 1.02 6.60 8.36
CA GLY A 26 1.48 7.96 8.13
C GLY A 26 2.94 8.01 7.73
N LEU A 27 3.34 9.11 7.09
CA LEU A 27 4.72 9.32 6.62
C LEU A 27 5.74 9.35 7.77
N GLY A 28 5.33 9.84 8.95
CA GLY A 28 6.18 9.90 10.14
C GLY A 28 6.50 8.54 10.79
N GLU A 29 5.88 7.44 10.33
CA GLU A 29 6.24 6.08 10.75
C GLU A 29 7.49 5.55 10.02
N MET A 30 7.90 6.22 8.94
CA MET A 30 9.10 5.92 8.18
C MET A 30 10.29 6.72 8.72
N ASN A 31 11.48 6.13 8.66
CA ASN A 31 12.69 6.92 8.83
C ASN A 31 12.99 7.75 7.56
N PRO A 32 13.85 8.79 7.64
CA PRO A 32 14.10 9.67 6.49
C PRO A 32 14.64 8.96 5.24
N ALA A 33 15.51 7.96 5.40
CA ALA A 33 16.05 7.20 4.28
C ALA A 33 14.97 6.38 3.56
N GLN A 34 14.12 5.69 4.33
CA GLN A 34 12.97 4.95 3.80
C GLN A 34 11.99 5.86 3.07
N LEU A 35 11.68 7.04 3.62
CA LEU A 35 10.77 7.97 2.96
C LEU A 35 11.34 8.45 1.62
N TRP A 36 12.65 8.73 1.58
CA TRP A 36 13.33 9.11 0.34
C TRP A 36 13.25 7.99 -0.71
N GLU A 37 13.74 6.80 -0.36
CA GLU A 37 13.85 5.64 -1.25
C GLU A 37 12.49 5.12 -1.75
N THR A 38 11.41 5.28 -0.97
CA THR A 38 10.10 4.73 -1.34
C THR A 38 9.16 5.73 -1.98
N THR A 39 9.33 7.02 -1.69
CA THR A 39 8.31 8.05 -2.02
C THR A 39 8.86 9.24 -2.78
N LEU A 40 10.10 9.67 -2.54
CA LEU A 40 10.61 10.95 -3.07
C LEU A 40 11.58 10.81 -4.23
N ASP A 41 12.33 9.71 -4.28
CA ASP A 41 13.30 9.43 -5.33
C ASP A 41 12.62 9.34 -6.72
N PRO A 42 13.00 10.20 -7.68
CA PRO A 42 12.45 10.21 -9.03
C PRO A 42 12.51 8.88 -9.79
N GLU A 43 13.47 8.01 -9.49
CA GLU A 43 13.65 6.74 -10.22
C GLU A 43 12.66 5.67 -9.78
N VAL A 44 12.12 5.77 -8.56
CA VAL A 44 11.27 4.73 -7.93
C VAL A 44 9.91 5.24 -7.47
N ARG A 45 9.73 6.56 -7.33
CA ARG A 45 8.47 7.14 -6.86
C ARG A 45 7.32 6.85 -7.83
N SER A 46 6.14 6.64 -7.26
CA SER A 46 4.88 6.58 -7.99
C SER A 46 4.10 7.87 -7.76
N LEU A 47 3.84 8.63 -8.83
CA LEU A 47 3.05 9.87 -8.78
C LEU A 47 1.68 9.64 -9.40
N LEU A 48 0.66 10.26 -8.80
CA LEU A 48 -0.68 10.33 -9.36
C LEU A 48 -0.94 11.75 -9.87
N GLN A 49 -1.33 11.88 -11.13
CA GLN A 49 -1.74 13.15 -11.71
C GLN A 49 -3.24 13.39 -11.48
N VAL A 50 -3.56 14.51 -10.83
CA VAL A 50 -4.95 14.92 -10.58
C VAL A 50 -5.56 15.51 -11.87
N GLN A 51 -6.81 15.15 -12.15
CA GLN A 51 -7.62 15.66 -13.27
C GLN A 51 -8.75 16.54 -12.72
N ILE A 52 -9.35 17.35 -13.59
CA ILE A 52 -10.42 18.30 -13.20
C ILE A 52 -11.59 17.55 -12.52
N GLU A 53 -11.98 16.39 -13.04
CA GLU A 53 -13.06 15.54 -12.51
C GLU A 53 -12.84 15.12 -11.04
N HIS A 54 -11.58 14.96 -10.62
CA HIS A 54 -11.23 14.63 -9.24
C HIS A 54 -11.39 15.83 -8.30
N ALA A 55 -11.27 17.06 -8.82
CA ALA A 55 -11.50 18.27 -8.04
C ALA A 55 -12.98 18.42 -7.70
N ASP A 56 -13.88 18.17 -8.67
CA ASP A 56 -15.33 18.18 -8.44
C ASP A 56 -15.73 17.13 -7.38
N THR A 57 -15.18 15.91 -7.48
CA THR A 57 -15.41 14.85 -6.48
C THR A 57 -14.92 15.24 -5.08
N ALA A 58 -13.81 15.97 -5.00
CA ALA A 58 -13.30 16.46 -3.72
C ALA A 58 -14.23 17.53 -3.14
N ASP A 59 -14.73 18.47 -3.96
CA ASP A 59 -15.66 19.53 -3.54
C ASP A 59 -16.98 18.96 -3.02
N ASP A 60 -17.52 17.94 -3.68
CA ASP A 60 -18.70 17.20 -3.22
C ASP A 60 -18.49 16.59 -1.83
N LEU A 61 -17.31 16.02 -1.55
CA LEU A 61 -16.99 15.45 -0.22
C LEU A 61 -16.97 16.52 0.88
N PHE A 62 -16.52 17.74 0.59
CA PHE A 62 -16.51 18.85 1.56
C PHE A 62 -17.90 19.49 1.75
N SER A 63 -18.80 19.32 0.78
CA SER A 63 -20.15 19.89 0.79
C SER A 63 -21.23 18.97 1.38
N GLN A 64 -20.87 17.73 1.78
CA GLN A 64 -21.75 16.80 2.49
C GLN A 64 -21.73 16.96 4.02
#